data_AF-A0A3R7H9R4-F1
#
_entry.id   AF-A0A3R7H9R4-F1
#
_cell.length_a   1.000
_cell.length_b   1.000
_cell.length_c   1.000
_cell.angle_alpha   90.00
_cell.angle_beta   90.00
_cell.angle_gamma   90.00
#
_symmetry.space_group_name_H-M   'P 1'
#
loop_
_entity.id
_entity.type
_entity.pdbx_description
1 polymer ?
#
loop_
_entity_poly.entity_id
_entity_poly.type
_entity_poly.pdbx_seq_one_letter_code
_entity_poly.pdbx_strand_id
1 'polypeptide(L)'
;MNAQEFDELFEEIVVTRLENEGFSREGKSLYMVDGACQFGWIRGGGRLSKAGTLAHVVVFRHSFLRGKSVALHTDAPHATGDYPWILSGEDLVGSTPIDWCFEPSRLMTPPYGWLNYETLSADQVAASLDARRVALLDYVAWARSLSLSEAHVQVARHANDYWIAGLWDEDYRAILKR
;
A
#
# COMPACT_ATOMS: atom_id res chain seq x y z
N MET A 1 20.12 -6.09 -15.55
CA MET A 1 19.82 -7.24 -14.66
C MET A 1 18.67 -8.04 -15.24
N ASN A 2 18.72 -9.37 -15.20
CA ASN A 2 17.62 -10.22 -15.64
C ASN A 2 16.55 -10.41 -14.54
N ALA A 3 15.40 -11.00 -14.88
CA ALA A 3 14.29 -11.14 -13.93
C ALA A 3 14.59 -12.06 -12.74
N GLN A 4 15.41 -13.10 -12.93
CA GLN A 4 15.78 -14.02 -11.86
C GLN A 4 16.69 -13.33 -10.84
N GLU A 5 17.74 -12.67 -11.32
CA GLU A 5 18.64 -11.86 -10.48
C GLU A 5 17.86 -10.80 -9.68
N PHE A 6 16.86 -10.18 -10.32
CA PHE A 6 16.00 -9.21 -9.66
C PHE A 6 15.15 -9.85 -8.56
N ASP A 7 14.47 -10.98 -8.85
CA ASP A 7 13.60 -11.63 -7.86
C ASP A 7 14.44 -12.17 -6.67
N GLU A 8 15.69 -12.62 -6.88
CA GLU A 8 16.63 -12.99 -5.81
C GLU A 8 17.01 -11.78 -4.93
N LEU A 9 17.34 -10.63 -5.53
CA LEU A 9 17.62 -9.40 -4.77
C LEU A 9 16.37 -8.87 -4.05
N PHE A 10 15.21 -8.96 -4.67
CA PHE A 10 13.95 -8.56 -4.05
C PHE A 10 13.62 -9.44 -2.83
N GLU A 11 13.88 -10.75 -2.93
CA GLU A 11 13.73 -11.70 -1.83
C GLU A 11 14.56 -11.30 -0.61
N GLU A 12 15.85 -11.02 -0.84
CA GLU A 12 16.81 -10.69 0.21
C GLU A 12 16.54 -9.32 0.84
N ILE A 13 16.37 -8.29 -0.02
CA ILE A 13 16.31 -6.91 0.43
C ILE A 13 14.93 -6.53 0.94
N VAL A 14 13.87 -7.04 0.31
CA VAL A 14 12.49 -6.64 0.63
C VAL A 14 11.79 -7.71 1.44
N VAL A 15 11.64 -8.92 0.87
CA VAL A 15 10.69 -9.87 1.46
C VAL A 15 11.17 -10.38 2.82
N THR A 16 12.36 -10.98 2.88
CA THR A 16 12.89 -11.57 4.11
C THR A 16 12.89 -10.54 5.27
N ARG A 17 13.18 -9.28 4.94
CA ARG A 17 13.21 -8.19 5.92
C ARG A 17 11.81 -7.79 6.37
N LEU A 18 10.85 -7.67 5.46
CA LEU A 18 9.47 -7.33 5.80
C LEU A 18 8.74 -8.48 6.50
N GLU A 19 9.11 -9.73 6.24
CA GLU A 19 8.59 -10.89 6.98
C GLU A 19 8.96 -10.80 8.47
N ASN A 20 10.17 -10.34 8.79
CA ASN A 20 10.57 -10.08 10.18
C ASN A 20 9.79 -8.91 10.83
N GLU A 21 9.16 -8.05 10.03
CA GLU A 21 8.30 -6.94 10.48
C GLU A 21 6.82 -7.36 10.56
N GLY A 22 6.49 -8.62 10.27
CA GLY A 22 5.14 -9.18 10.36
C GLY A 22 4.37 -9.23 9.03
N PHE A 23 5.01 -8.90 7.90
CA PHE A 23 4.39 -9.12 6.60
C PHE A 23 4.37 -10.61 6.23
N SER A 24 3.32 -11.06 5.56
CA SER A 24 3.21 -12.38 4.96
C SER A 24 3.16 -12.27 3.44
N ARG A 25 3.80 -13.20 2.75
CA ARG A 25 3.75 -13.30 1.30
C ARG A 25 2.45 -13.92 0.82
N GLU A 26 1.84 -13.27 -0.17
CA GLU A 26 0.77 -13.84 -0.97
C GLU A 26 1.05 -13.61 -2.46
N GLY A 27 1.45 -14.69 -3.13
CA GLY A 27 1.96 -14.63 -4.50
C GLY A 27 3.25 -13.80 -4.57
N LYS A 28 3.23 -12.71 -5.34
CA LYS A 28 4.35 -11.76 -5.44
C LYS A 28 4.20 -10.54 -4.51
N SER A 29 3.06 -10.40 -3.84
CA SER A 29 2.78 -9.26 -2.98
C SER A 29 3.02 -9.61 -1.51
N LEU A 30 3.15 -8.59 -0.68
CA LEU A 30 3.31 -8.71 0.77
C LEU A 30 2.17 -8.00 1.46
N TYR A 31 1.63 -8.61 2.50
CA TYR A 31 0.50 -8.08 3.25
C TYR A 31 0.77 -8.19 4.75
N MET A 32 0.20 -7.28 5.54
CA MET A 32 0.30 -7.35 7.00
C MET A 32 -1.04 -6.99 7.61
N VAL A 33 -1.45 -7.75 8.62
CA VAL A 33 -2.55 -7.41 9.51
C VAL A 33 -1.94 -7.11 10.88
N ASP A 34 -2.16 -5.89 11.37
CA ASP A 34 -1.62 -5.43 12.63
C ASP A 34 -2.71 -4.71 13.43
N GLY A 35 -3.36 -5.46 14.32
CA GLY A 35 -4.49 -4.97 15.11
C GLY A 35 -5.64 -4.46 14.22
N ALA A 36 -5.92 -3.16 14.33
CA ALA A 36 -6.96 -2.50 13.53
C ALA A 36 -6.47 -2.02 12.15
N CYS A 37 -5.20 -2.24 11.81
CA CYS A 37 -4.57 -1.76 10.59
C CYS A 37 -4.25 -2.93 9.66
N GLN A 38 -4.41 -2.72 8.36
CA GLN A 38 -4.05 -3.66 7.30
C GLN A 38 -3.21 -2.93 6.26
N PHE A 39 -2.13 -3.57 5.84
CA PHE A 39 -1.12 -3.02 4.95
C PHE A 39 -0.84 -3.94 3.78
N GLY A 40 -0.33 -3.36 2.69
CA GLY A 40 0.17 -4.15 1.57
C GLY A 40 1.26 -3.44 0.79
N TRP A 41 2.24 -4.22 0.33
CA TRP A 41 3.08 -3.89 -0.81
C TRP A 41 2.62 -4.78 -1.96
N ILE A 42 1.87 -4.19 -2.90
CA ILE A 42 1.20 -4.93 -3.96
C ILE A 42 2.00 -4.81 -5.24
N ARG A 43 2.44 -5.95 -5.80
CA ARG A 43 3.09 -6.01 -7.12
C ARG A 43 2.04 -6.04 -8.22
N GLY A 44 2.21 -5.15 -9.21
CA GLY A 44 1.36 -5.08 -10.39
C GLY A 44 1.56 -6.29 -11.30
N GLY A 45 0.46 -6.94 -11.66
CA GLY A 45 0.44 -8.08 -12.60
C GLY A 45 -0.31 -7.78 -13.90
N GLY A 46 -0.43 -8.80 -14.77
CA GLY A 46 -1.21 -8.72 -16.01
C GLY A 46 -0.75 -7.57 -16.92
N ARG A 47 -1.65 -6.62 -17.19
CA ARG A 47 -1.34 -5.43 -18.02
C ARG A 47 -0.23 -4.53 -17.46
N LEU A 48 0.10 -4.67 -16.17
CA LEU A 48 1.18 -3.94 -15.51
C LEU A 48 2.51 -4.70 -15.56
N SER A 49 2.54 -5.93 -16.04
CA SER A 49 3.77 -6.69 -16.19
C SER A 49 4.52 -6.23 -17.43
N LYS A 50 5.69 -5.59 -17.26
CA LYS A 50 6.63 -5.32 -18.35
C LYS A 50 7.99 -5.90 -17.99
N ALA A 51 8.63 -6.55 -18.97
CA ALA A 51 9.99 -7.08 -18.80
C ALA A 51 10.93 -5.98 -18.32
N GLY A 52 11.87 -6.32 -17.44
CA GLY A 52 12.84 -5.37 -16.93
C GLY A 52 12.32 -4.37 -15.89
N THR A 53 11.03 -4.46 -15.50
CA THR A 53 10.40 -3.51 -14.59
C THR A 53 9.63 -4.16 -13.46
N LEU A 54 9.56 -3.45 -12.33
CA LEU A 54 8.67 -3.71 -11.22
C LEU A 54 7.58 -2.63 -11.22
N ALA A 55 6.33 -3.03 -11.41
CA ALA A 55 5.18 -2.18 -11.10
C ALA A 55 4.72 -2.45 -9.66
N HIS A 56 4.52 -1.42 -8.83
CA HIS A 56 4.06 -1.63 -7.46
C HIS A 56 3.38 -0.43 -6.80
N VAL A 57 2.60 -0.71 -5.75
CA VAL A 57 2.00 0.28 -4.85
C VAL A 57 2.15 -0.18 -3.41
N VAL A 58 2.07 0.77 -2.49
CA VAL A 58 1.87 0.51 -1.07
C VAL A 58 0.49 1.00 -0.64
N VAL A 59 -0.11 0.28 0.30
CA VAL A 59 -1.48 0.55 0.74
C VAL A 59 -1.66 0.39 2.24
N PHE A 60 -2.60 1.15 2.79
CA PHE A 60 -3.05 1.07 4.17
C PHE A 60 -4.57 1.23 4.26
N ARG A 61 -5.19 0.49 5.20
CA ARG A 61 -6.59 0.67 5.60
C ARG A 61 -6.77 0.27 7.07
N HIS A 62 -7.87 0.73 7.66
CA HIS A 62 -8.37 0.12 8.88
C HIS A 62 -9.19 -1.15 8.56
N SER A 63 -9.09 -2.17 9.41
CA SER A 63 -9.70 -3.50 9.19
C SER A 63 -11.23 -3.50 9.29
N PHE A 64 -11.82 -2.56 10.02
CA PHE A 64 -13.28 -2.44 10.15
C PHE A 64 -13.96 -1.79 8.94
N LEU A 65 -13.20 -1.28 7.98
CA LEU A 65 -13.79 -0.72 6.76
C LEU A 65 -14.39 -1.84 5.92
N ARG A 66 -15.43 -1.56 5.16
CA ARG A 66 -15.94 -2.46 4.11
C ARG A 66 -15.13 -2.29 2.81
N GLY A 67 -15.00 -3.34 2.01
CA GLY A 67 -14.44 -3.26 0.65
C GLY A 67 -15.47 -2.80 -0.39
N LYS A 68 -15.08 -2.74 -1.66
CA LYS A 68 -15.98 -2.43 -2.79
C LYS A 68 -17.11 -3.44 -2.96
N SER A 69 -16.96 -4.66 -2.46
CA SER A 69 -18.01 -5.67 -2.39
C SER A 69 -18.97 -5.48 -1.21
N VAL A 70 -18.79 -4.41 -0.41
CA VAL A 70 -19.53 -4.12 0.84
C VAL A 70 -19.27 -5.13 1.96
N ALA A 71 -18.39 -6.11 1.74
CA ALA A 71 -17.96 -7.06 2.76
C ALA A 71 -16.83 -6.49 3.62
N LEU A 72 -16.79 -6.88 4.90
CA LEU A 72 -15.60 -6.71 5.73
C LEU A 72 -14.53 -7.71 5.30
N HIS A 73 -13.27 -7.31 5.34
CA HIS A 73 -12.15 -8.20 5.09
C HIS A 73 -11.52 -8.62 6.41
N THR A 74 -11.48 -9.92 6.67
CA THR A 74 -10.73 -10.49 7.81
C THR A 74 -9.24 -10.26 7.64
N ASP A 75 -8.76 -10.42 6.40
CA ASP A 75 -7.36 -10.28 6.02
C ASP A 75 -7.15 -9.05 5.14
N ALA A 76 -5.90 -8.64 4.93
CA ALA A 76 -5.60 -7.50 4.06
C ALA A 76 -6.03 -7.81 2.61
N PRO A 77 -6.93 -7.04 1.99
CA PRO A 77 -7.45 -7.36 0.66
C PRO A 77 -6.39 -7.27 -0.43
N HIS A 78 -6.54 -8.04 -1.51
CA HIS A 78 -5.62 -7.96 -2.63
C HIS A 78 -5.94 -6.81 -3.59
N ALA A 79 -7.21 -6.42 -3.65
CA ALA A 79 -7.66 -5.35 -4.52
C ALA A 79 -7.26 -3.98 -3.93
N THR A 80 -6.36 -3.28 -4.63
CA THR A 80 -5.90 -1.94 -4.24
C THR A 80 -7.04 -0.93 -4.05
N GLY A 81 -8.15 -1.12 -4.77
CA GLY A 81 -9.33 -0.26 -4.66
C GLY A 81 -10.07 -0.36 -3.31
N ASP A 82 -9.73 -1.34 -2.49
CA ASP A 82 -10.29 -1.52 -1.15
C ASP A 82 -9.45 -0.82 -0.07
N TYR A 83 -8.45 -0.02 -0.44
CA TYR A 83 -7.62 0.72 0.49
C TYR A 83 -7.78 2.23 0.28
N PRO A 84 -8.17 3.01 1.31
CA PRO A 84 -8.26 4.46 1.17
C PRO A 84 -6.89 5.08 0.88
N TRP A 85 -5.87 4.72 1.65
CA TRP A 85 -4.54 5.27 1.48
C TRP A 85 -3.72 4.37 0.57
N ILE A 86 -3.40 4.90 -0.61
CA ILE A 86 -2.61 4.24 -1.64
C ILE A 86 -1.59 5.21 -2.19
N LEU A 87 -0.35 4.74 -2.33
CA LEU A 87 0.76 5.48 -2.88
C LEU A 87 1.54 4.60 -3.86
N SER A 88 2.14 5.23 -4.86
CA SER A 88 3.15 4.55 -5.65
C SER A 88 4.37 4.29 -4.79
N GLY A 89 5.10 3.20 -5.05
CA GLY A 89 6.37 2.99 -4.36
C GLY A 89 7.42 4.06 -4.67
N GLU A 90 7.22 4.80 -5.77
CA GLU A 90 8.15 5.81 -6.27
C GLU A 90 7.94 7.14 -5.55
N ASP A 91 6.67 7.53 -5.39
CA ASP A 91 6.29 8.72 -4.63
C ASP A 91 6.51 8.50 -3.13
N LEU A 92 6.52 7.25 -2.66
CA LEU A 92 6.77 6.94 -1.26
C LEU A 92 8.18 7.39 -0.83
N VAL A 93 9.19 7.18 -1.69
CA VAL A 93 10.57 7.53 -1.36
C VAL A 93 10.74 9.05 -1.32
N GLY A 94 11.07 9.58 -0.15
CA GLY A 94 11.25 11.02 0.06
C GLY A 94 9.95 11.80 0.32
N SER A 95 8.80 11.12 0.35
CA SER A 95 7.55 11.71 0.84
C SER A 95 7.50 11.77 2.36
N THR A 96 6.54 12.53 2.87
CA THR A 96 6.32 12.76 4.30
C THR A 96 4.85 12.55 4.66
N PRO A 97 4.49 12.52 5.95
CA PRO A 97 3.09 12.36 6.38
C PRO A 97 2.07 13.33 5.76
N ILE A 98 2.50 14.50 5.27
CA ILE A 98 1.60 15.45 4.59
C ILE A 98 1.13 14.94 3.22
N ASP A 99 1.92 14.07 2.58
CA ASP A 99 1.68 13.50 1.25
C ASP A 99 0.82 12.23 1.34
N TRP A 100 0.76 11.64 2.53
CA TRP A 100 0.12 10.36 2.83
C TRP A 100 -1.38 10.53 3.13
N CYS A 101 -2.07 11.32 2.32
CA CYS A 101 -3.48 11.60 2.49
C CYS A 101 -4.37 10.65 1.67
N PHE A 102 -5.62 10.50 2.12
CA PHE A 102 -6.66 9.89 1.30
C PHE A 102 -6.95 10.78 0.10
N GLU A 103 -6.81 10.22 -1.11
CA GLU A 103 -7.11 10.88 -2.36
C GLU A 103 -7.91 9.91 -3.25
N PRO A 104 -9.23 10.10 -3.40
CA PRO A 104 -10.11 9.12 -4.06
C PRO A 104 -9.80 8.92 -5.54
N SER A 105 -9.20 9.89 -6.23
CA SER A 105 -8.77 9.72 -7.63
C SER A 105 -7.75 8.58 -7.79
N ARG A 106 -6.94 8.30 -6.75
CA ARG A 106 -6.00 7.17 -6.72
C ARG A 106 -6.70 5.80 -6.63
N LEU A 107 -7.98 5.73 -6.25
CA LEU A 107 -8.74 4.47 -6.25
C LEU A 107 -9.24 4.07 -7.63
N MET A 108 -9.51 5.07 -8.48
CA MET A 108 -9.99 4.89 -9.85
C MET A 108 -8.83 4.58 -10.78
N THR A 109 -7.70 5.24 -10.54
CA THR A 109 -6.44 4.99 -11.25
C THR A 109 -5.35 4.72 -10.19
N PRO A 110 -5.21 3.47 -9.73
CA PRO A 110 -4.16 3.09 -8.77
C PRO A 110 -2.78 3.58 -9.25
N PRO A 111 -2.07 4.36 -8.43
CA PRO A 111 -0.82 5.00 -8.81
C PRO A 111 0.31 3.96 -8.77
N TYR A 112 0.31 2.98 -9.66
CA TYR A 112 1.42 2.03 -9.75
C TYR A 112 2.70 2.77 -10.15
N GLY A 113 3.68 2.73 -9.27
CA GLY A 113 5.05 3.15 -9.55
C GLY A 113 5.74 2.13 -10.46
N TRP A 114 6.78 2.58 -11.16
CA TRP A 114 7.61 1.73 -12.01
C TRP A 114 9.09 1.88 -11.68
N LEU A 115 9.71 0.82 -11.17
CA LEU A 115 11.16 0.68 -11.09
C LEU A 115 11.67 -0.07 -12.31
N ASN A 116 12.44 0.59 -13.18
CA ASN A 116 13.16 -0.07 -14.27
C ASN A 116 14.51 -0.61 -13.78
N TYR A 117 14.57 -1.90 -13.48
CA TYR A 117 15.78 -2.55 -12.96
C TYR A 117 16.70 -3.06 -14.07
N GLU A 118 16.21 -3.19 -15.30
CA GLU A 118 17.02 -3.71 -16.42
C GLU A 118 18.21 -2.81 -16.72
N THR A 119 18.02 -1.50 -16.57
CA THR A 119 19.03 -0.45 -16.82
C THR A 119 19.94 -0.17 -15.63
N LEU A 120 19.76 -0.87 -14.51
CA LEU A 120 20.47 -0.61 -13.26
C LEU A 120 21.44 -1.76 -12.93
N SER A 121 22.51 -1.44 -12.18
CA SER A 121 23.37 -2.45 -11.56
C SER A 121 22.67 -3.11 -10.36
N ALA A 122 23.20 -4.25 -9.91
CA ALA A 122 22.73 -4.94 -8.69
C ALA A 122 22.68 -4.02 -7.47
N ASP A 123 23.78 -3.31 -7.21
CA ASP A 123 23.87 -2.39 -6.07
C ASP A 123 22.84 -1.25 -6.16
N GLN A 124 22.60 -0.72 -7.37
CA GLN A 124 21.61 0.34 -7.58
C GLN A 124 20.18 -0.16 -7.34
N VAL A 125 19.87 -1.38 -7.78
CA VAL A 125 18.56 -2.00 -7.52
C VAL A 125 18.40 -2.29 -6.04
N ALA A 126 19.41 -2.87 -5.39
CA ALA A 126 19.38 -3.16 -3.96
C ALA A 126 19.16 -1.90 -3.12
N ALA A 127 19.92 -0.83 -3.39
CA ALA A 127 19.75 0.46 -2.71
C ALA A 127 18.36 1.07 -2.97
N SER A 128 17.86 0.96 -4.21
CA SER A 128 16.53 1.46 -4.58
C SER A 128 15.40 0.71 -3.87
N LEU A 129 15.52 -0.62 -3.75
CA LEU A 129 14.56 -1.47 -3.05
C LEU A 129 14.61 -1.22 -1.54
N ASP A 130 15.81 -1.07 -0.97
CA ASP A 130 15.98 -0.79 0.46
C ASP A 130 15.40 0.57 0.84
N ALA A 131 15.60 1.61 0.02
CA ALA A 131 14.99 2.93 0.23
C ALA A 131 13.45 2.86 0.27
N ARG A 132 12.83 2.07 -0.62
CA ARG A 132 11.38 1.85 -0.64
C ARG A 132 10.91 1.07 0.59
N ARG A 133 11.67 0.06 1.01
CA ARG A 133 11.37 -0.71 2.23
C ARG A 133 11.41 0.17 3.46
N VAL A 134 12.44 0.99 3.61
CA VAL A 134 12.54 1.95 4.73
C VAL A 134 11.36 2.92 4.71
N ALA A 135 11.06 3.52 3.54
CA ALA A 135 9.94 4.44 3.40
C ALA A 135 8.57 3.77 3.67
N LEU A 136 8.40 2.48 3.33
CA LEU A 136 7.22 1.70 3.71
C LEU A 136 7.12 1.54 5.23
N LEU A 137 8.22 1.28 5.93
CA LEU A 137 8.18 1.15 7.39
C LEU A 137 7.85 2.48 8.07
N ASP A 138 8.34 3.61 7.54
CA ASP A 138 7.95 4.94 7.99
C ASP A 138 6.45 5.21 7.74
N TYR A 139 5.95 4.80 6.58
CA TYR A 139 4.53 4.88 6.23
C TYR A 139 3.65 4.03 7.15
N VAL A 140 4.08 2.81 7.47
CA VAL A 140 3.42 1.92 8.44
C VAL A 140 3.41 2.57 9.82
N ALA A 141 4.53 3.14 10.28
CA ALA A 141 4.63 3.81 11.57
C ALA A 141 3.66 5.00 11.67
N TRP A 142 3.59 5.82 10.62
CA TRP A 142 2.62 6.92 10.55
C TRP A 142 1.17 6.41 10.54
N ALA A 143 0.87 5.39 9.75
CA ALA A 143 -0.48 4.85 9.65
C ALA A 143 -0.97 4.28 11.00
N ARG A 144 -0.07 3.68 11.78
CA ARG A 144 -0.34 3.27 13.17
C ARG A 144 -0.62 4.46 14.09
N SER A 145 0.00 5.61 13.85
CA SER A 145 -0.22 6.83 14.62
C SER A 145 -1.44 7.64 14.19
N LEU A 146 -2.01 7.36 13.01
CA LEU A 146 -3.14 8.10 12.47
C LEU A 146 -4.39 7.81 13.32
N SER A 147 -4.90 8.82 14.01
CA SER A 147 -6.10 8.63 14.82
C SER A 147 -7.32 8.37 13.93
N LEU A 148 -8.29 7.61 14.46
CA LEU A 148 -9.54 7.33 13.75
C LEU A 148 -10.29 8.61 13.36
N SER A 149 -10.21 9.66 14.20
CA SER A 149 -10.82 10.96 13.91
C SER A 149 -10.13 11.67 12.74
N GLU A 150 -8.80 11.67 12.68
CA GLU A 150 -8.05 12.27 11.57
C GLU A 150 -8.29 11.50 10.26
N ALA A 151 -8.24 10.16 10.33
CA ALA A 151 -8.57 9.28 9.23
C ALA A 151 -9.99 9.55 8.69
N HIS A 152 -10.97 9.66 9.60
CA HIS A 152 -12.34 9.98 9.25
C HIS A 152 -12.47 11.35 8.59
N VAL A 153 -11.80 12.38 9.10
CA VAL A 153 -11.81 13.73 8.50
C VAL A 153 -11.31 13.71 7.05
N GLN A 154 -10.29 12.91 6.74
CA GLN A 154 -9.82 12.77 5.36
C GLN A 154 -10.89 12.13 4.46
N VAL A 155 -11.51 11.04 4.92
CA VAL A 155 -12.55 10.31 4.15
C VAL A 155 -13.84 11.12 3.98
N ALA A 156 -14.33 11.74 5.05
CA ALA A 156 -15.60 12.45 5.09
C ALA A 156 -15.67 13.62 4.08
N ARG A 157 -14.52 14.23 3.76
CA ARG A 157 -14.41 15.31 2.74
C ARG A 157 -14.89 14.89 1.36
N HIS A 158 -14.85 13.59 1.06
CA HIS A 158 -15.17 13.04 -0.26
C HIS A 158 -16.41 12.14 -0.24
N ALA A 159 -17.09 12.02 0.91
CA ALA A 159 -18.19 11.07 1.12
C ALA A 159 -19.39 11.30 0.19
N ASN A 160 -19.66 12.56 -0.18
CA ASN A 160 -20.76 12.91 -1.08
C ASN A 160 -20.42 12.71 -2.57
N ASP A 161 -19.13 12.69 -2.92
CA ASP A 161 -18.67 12.66 -4.30
C ASP A 161 -18.26 11.25 -4.75
N TYR A 162 -17.86 10.39 -3.81
CA TYR A 162 -17.39 9.03 -4.08
C TYR A 162 -18.13 8.01 -3.22
N TRP A 163 -18.86 7.10 -3.87
CA TRP A 163 -19.65 6.07 -3.18
C TRP A 163 -18.86 5.28 -2.14
N ILE A 164 -17.64 4.86 -2.46
CA ILE A 164 -16.78 4.09 -1.53
C ILE A 164 -16.31 4.94 -0.33
N ALA A 165 -16.11 6.25 -0.53
CA ALA A 165 -15.80 7.17 0.57
C ALA A 165 -17.03 7.36 1.48
N GLY A 166 -18.23 7.40 0.91
CA GLY A 166 -19.48 7.40 1.67
C GLY A 166 -19.65 6.14 2.52
N LEU A 167 -19.34 4.97 1.95
CA LEU A 167 -19.34 3.69 2.67
C LEU A 167 -18.38 3.70 3.87
N TRP A 168 -17.15 4.20 3.66
CA TRP A 168 -16.15 4.29 4.72
C TRP A 168 -16.50 5.37 5.76
N ASP A 169 -17.11 6.50 5.36
CA ASP A 169 -17.63 7.51 6.29
C ASP A 169 -18.65 6.89 7.27
N GLU A 170 -19.57 6.04 6.78
CA GLU A 170 -20.48 5.29 7.64
C GLU A 170 -19.73 4.38 8.63
N ASP A 171 -18.71 3.66 8.15
CA ASP A 171 -17.91 2.75 8.97
C ASP A 171 -17.17 3.50 10.09
N TYR A 172 -16.52 4.63 9.78
CA TYR A 172 -15.88 5.48 10.78
C TYR A 172 -16.87 6.04 11.79
N ARG A 173 -18.04 6.54 11.34
CA ARG A 173 -19.08 7.05 12.26
C ARG A 173 -19.60 5.97 13.19
N ALA A 174 -19.69 4.72 12.73
CA ALA A 174 -20.13 3.60 13.57
C ALA A 174 -19.10 3.26 14.66
N ILE A 175 -17.81 3.37 14.36
CA ILE A 175 -16.73 3.14 15.32
C ILE A 175 -16.59 4.31 16.30
N LEU A 176 -16.59 5.56 15.82
CA LEU A 176 -16.37 6.76 16.64
C LEU A 176 -17.52 7.09 17.61
N LYS A 177 -18.70 6.49 17.42
CA LYS A 177 -19.85 6.61 18.35
C LYS A 177 -19.77 5.65 19.53
N ARG A 178 -18.85 4.69 19.52
CA ARG A 178 -18.62 3.72 20.60
C ARG A 178 -17.59 4.26 21.56
#